data_AF-A0A8C2RGX4-F1
#
_entry.id   AF-A0A8C2RGX4-F1
#
_cell.length_a   1.000
_cell.length_b   1.000
_cell.length_c   1.000
_cell.angle_alpha   90.00
_cell.angle_beta   90.00
_cell.angle_gamma   90.00
#
_symmetry.space_group_name_H-M   'P 1'
#
loop_
_entity.id
_entity.type
_entity.pdbx_description
1 polymer ?
#
loop_
_entity_poly.entity_id
_entity_poly.type
_entity_poly.pdbx_seq_one_letter_code
_entity_poly.pdbx_strand_id
1 'polypeptide(L)'
;MARKVGLLPDSASSFGLLTLPGSVEALHEVLQLPAALRSCPALRTALAVDSAFREGNAARLFRLLRTLPYLQSCAVQCHVGRARRGALARLARALSTSKGQTLPLGFMVHLLALDGPKEARDLCQAHGLPLDGQERVVFLRGRYTEEGLPPAGTCQILVGNKLGGRTLEDVVMAEELRRAGGVGEEEPKLDHALSTLGLSFPADHWGWLWRSLS
;
A
#
# COMPACT_ATOMS: atom_id res chain seq x y z
N MET A 1 35.23 4.05 16.43
CA MET A 1 34.27 2.98 16.10
C MET A 1 32.87 3.52 16.37
N ALA A 2 32.18 3.95 15.31
CA ALA A 2 30.85 4.56 15.43
C ALA A 2 29.82 3.50 15.80
N ARG A 3 29.13 3.70 16.92
CA ARG A 3 27.91 2.97 17.27
C ARG A 3 26.86 3.29 16.21
N LYS A 4 26.64 2.36 15.29
CA LYS A 4 25.54 2.41 14.32
C LYS A 4 24.26 2.25 15.15
N VAL A 5 23.61 3.38 15.44
CA VAL A 5 22.25 3.40 16.00
C VAL A 5 21.41 2.54 15.07
N GLY A 6 20.94 1.40 15.59
CA GLY A 6 20.10 0.47 14.86
C GLY A 6 18.76 1.12 14.57
N LEU A 7 18.64 1.79 13.43
CA LEU A 7 17.35 2.09 12.84
C LEU A 7 16.74 0.76 12.40
N LEU A 8 15.69 0.36 13.11
CA LEU A 8 14.88 -0.83 12.84
C LEU A 8 14.41 -0.81 11.36
N PRO A 9 14.80 -1.79 10.52
CA PRO A 9 14.57 -1.76 9.06
C PRO A 9 13.11 -2.02 8.63
N ASP A 10 12.23 -2.37 9.57
CA ASP A 10 10.94 -3.02 9.30
C ASP A 10 9.95 -2.15 8.49
N SER A 11 9.95 -0.83 8.73
CA SER A 11 9.09 0.09 8.00
C SER A 11 9.73 0.60 6.71
N ALA A 12 11.03 0.95 6.75
CA ALA A 12 11.72 1.60 5.64
C ALA A 12 11.75 0.70 4.40
N SER A 13 11.97 -0.60 4.58
CA SER A 13 11.92 -1.58 3.50
C SER A 13 10.51 -1.77 2.92
N SER A 14 9.46 -1.70 3.76
CA SER A 14 8.07 -1.79 3.28
C SER A 14 7.63 -0.55 2.49
N PHE A 15 8.05 0.65 2.93
CA PHE A 15 7.83 1.90 2.21
C PHE A 15 8.58 1.91 0.88
N GLY A 16 9.82 1.43 0.84
CA GLY A 16 10.61 1.31 -0.38
C GLY A 16 9.93 0.45 -1.45
N LEU A 17 9.39 -0.71 -1.08
CA LEU A 17 8.72 -1.61 -2.03
C LEU A 17 7.38 -1.04 -2.53
N LEU A 18 6.65 -0.30 -1.69
CA LEU A 18 5.42 0.40 -2.11
C LEU A 18 5.70 1.62 -3.02
N THR A 19 6.89 2.20 -2.92
CA THR A 19 7.30 3.34 -3.74
C THR A 19 7.72 2.90 -5.16
N LEU A 20 8.15 1.65 -5.32
CA LEU A 20 8.63 1.08 -6.58
C LEU A 20 7.93 -0.24 -7.00
N PRO A 21 6.58 -0.34 -7.03
CA PRO A 21 5.91 -1.53 -7.54
C PRO A 21 6.38 -1.83 -8.96
N GLY A 22 6.84 -3.07 -9.19
CA GLY A 22 7.35 -3.53 -10.47
C GLY A 22 8.86 -3.36 -10.70
N SER A 23 9.64 -2.80 -9.76
CA SER A 23 11.11 -2.86 -9.83
C SER A 23 11.61 -4.24 -9.39
N VAL A 24 12.39 -4.88 -10.27
CA VAL A 24 12.98 -6.20 -10.01
C VAL A 24 14.08 -6.09 -8.96
N GLU A 25 14.82 -4.99 -8.97
CA GLU A 25 15.92 -4.68 -8.06
C GLU A 25 15.40 -4.51 -6.63
N ALA A 26 14.36 -3.69 -6.44
CA ALA A 26 13.74 -3.48 -5.14
C ALA A 26 13.13 -4.77 -4.57
N LEU A 27 12.48 -5.58 -5.42
CA LEU A 27 11.96 -6.88 -5.02
C LEU A 27 13.09 -7.82 -4.61
N HIS A 28 14.18 -7.87 -5.37
CA HIS A 28 15.32 -8.70 -5.06
C HIS A 28 15.92 -8.36 -3.69
N GLU A 29 16.17 -7.08 -3.41
CA GLU A 29 16.69 -6.64 -2.11
C GLU A 29 15.78 -7.05 -0.95
N VAL A 30 14.47 -6.91 -1.09
CA VAL A 30 13.51 -7.33 -0.07
C VAL A 30 13.52 -8.84 0.14
N LEU A 31 13.67 -9.63 -0.92
CA LEU A 31 13.72 -11.10 -0.83
C LEU A 31 14.99 -11.60 -0.13
N GLN A 32 16.08 -10.82 -0.15
CA GLN A 32 17.31 -11.12 0.59
C GLN A 32 17.21 -10.84 2.10
N LEU A 33 16.14 -10.20 2.57
CA LEU A 33 15.95 -9.94 4.00
C LEU A 33 15.71 -11.24 4.79
N PRO A 34 16.13 -11.30 6.08
CA PRO A 34 15.79 -12.39 6.98
C PRO A 34 14.29 -12.71 7.02
N ALA A 35 13.94 -13.99 7.18
CA ALA A 35 12.54 -14.44 7.16
C ALA A 35 11.67 -13.75 8.22
N ALA A 36 12.24 -13.44 9.39
CA ALA A 36 11.57 -12.68 10.44
C ALA A 36 11.11 -11.30 9.95
N LEU A 37 11.98 -10.58 9.22
CA LEU A 37 11.64 -9.27 8.65
C LEU A 37 10.62 -9.40 7.53
N ARG A 38 10.77 -10.41 6.67
CA ARG A 38 9.79 -10.70 5.59
C ARG A 38 8.41 -11.11 6.11
N SER A 39 8.32 -11.60 7.34
CA SER A 39 7.07 -11.96 7.99
C SER A 39 6.28 -10.75 8.52
N CYS A 40 6.92 -9.56 8.58
CA CYS A 40 6.29 -8.33 9.01
C CYS A 40 5.02 -8.02 8.19
N PRO A 41 3.88 -7.68 8.84
CA PRO A 41 2.62 -7.41 8.15
C PRO A 41 2.73 -6.32 7.07
N ALA A 42 3.51 -5.27 7.31
CA ALA A 42 3.73 -4.19 6.36
C ALA A 42 4.45 -4.69 5.09
N LEU A 43 5.50 -5.50 5.27
CA LEU A 43 6.28 -6.04 4.16
C LEU A 43 5.50 -7.11 3.38
N ARG A 44 4.71 -7.96 4.06
CA ARG A 44 3.79 -8.90 3.43
C ARG A 44 2.75 -8.19 2.57
N THR A 45 2.21 -7.08 3.06
CA THR A 45 1.24 -6.27 2.31
C THR A 45 1.88 -5.65 1.08
N ALA A 46 3.08 -5.09 1.22
CA ALA A 46 3.83 -4.53 0.10
C ALA A 46 4.12 -5.59 -0.98
N LEU A 47 4.59 -6.78 -0.60
CA LEU A 47 4.82 -7.91 -1.51
C LEU A 47 3.53 -8.40 -2.18
N ALA A 48 2.40 -8.38 -1.46
CA ALA A 48 1.10 -8.72 -2.03
C ALA A 48 0.64 -7.70 -3.09
N VAL A 49 0.93 -6.40 -2.88
CA VAL A 49 0.66 -5.34 -3.84
C VAL A 49 1.57 -5.49 -5.07
N ASP A 50 2.87 -5.68 -4.88
CA ASP A 50 3.82 -5.86 -5.98
C ASP A 50 3.49 -7.09 -6.83
N SER A 51 3.22 -8.24 -6.21
CA SER A 51 2.78 -9.44 -6.95
C SER A 51 1.50 -9.21 -7.75
N ALA A 52 0.47 -8.59 -7.16
CA ALA A 52 -0.77 -8.28 -7.87
C ALA A 52 -0.56 -7.31 -9.05
N PHE A 53 0.36 -6.35 -8.89
CA PHE A 53 0.73 -5.41 -9.94
C PHE A 53 1.45 -6.13 -11.10
N ARG A 54 2.44 -6.98 -10.80
CA ARG A 54 3.21 -7.75 -11.79
C ARG A 54 2.36 -8.77 -12.53
N GLU A 55 1.44 -9.45 -11.83
CA GLU A 55 0.46 -10.38 -12.41
C GLU A 55 -0.55 -9.65 -13.32
N GLY A 56 -0.70 -8.33 -13.18
CA GLY A 56 -1.75 -7.57 -13.86
C GLY A 56 -3.15 -7.88 -13.33
N ASN A 57 -3.25 -8.39 -12.10
CA ASN A 57 -4.50 -8.73 -11.45
C ASN A 57 -5.14 -7.47 -10.84
N ALA A 58 -5.84 -6.70 -11.67
CA ALA A 58 -6.44 -5.43 -11.29
C ALA A 58 -7.40 -5.58 -10.10
N ALA A 59 -8.25 -6.62 -10.09
CA ALA A 59 -9.19 -6.86 -9.00
C ALA A 59 -8.48 -7.05 -7.65
N ARG A 60 -7.43 -7.91 -7.63
CA ARG A 60 -6.63 -8.13 -6.43
C ARG A 60 -5.87 -6.87 -6.02
N LEU A 61 -5.26 -6.17 -6.98
CA LEU A 61 -4.49 -4.96 -6.75
C LEU A 61 -5.36 -3.88 -6.11
N PHE A 62 -6.45 -3.45 -6.76
CA PHE A 62 -7.30 -2.38 -6.24
C PHE A 62 -8.06 -2.78 -4.96
N ARG A 63 -8.24 -4.08 -4.68
CA ARG A 63 -8.72 -4.54 -3.37
C ARG A 63 -7.68 -4.29 -2.28
N LEU A 64 -6.40 -4.59 -2.53
CA LEU A 64 -5.31 -4.33 -1.60
C LEU A 64 -5.05 -2.83 -1.40
N LEU A 65 -5.08 -2.03 -2.47
CA LEU A 65 -4.85 -0.58 -2.37
C LEU A 65 -5.90 0.13 -1.48
N ARG A 66 -7.14 -0.36 -1.46
CA ARG A 66 -8.18 0.17 -0.58
C ARG A 66 -7.89 -0.04 0.90
N THR A 67 -7.21 -1.12 1.26
CA THR A 67 -6.90 -1.44 2.67
C THR A 67 -5.63 -0.78 3.19
N LEU A 68 -4.82 -0.16 2.32
CA LEU A 68 -3.57 0.49 2.72
C LEU A 68 -3.82 1.69 3.65
N PRO A 69 -2.92 1.95 4.61
CA PRO A 69 -2.96 3.20 5.38
C PRO A 69 -2.61 4.40 4.49
N TYR A 70 -2.86 5.62 5.00
CA TYR A 70 -2.77 6.85 4.22
C TYR A 70 -1.39 7.05 3.58
N LEU A 71 -0.30 6.95 4.35
CA LEU A 71 1.06 7.20 3.85
C LEU A 71 1.46 6.22 2.74
N GLN A 72 1.14 4.93 2.93
CA GLN A 72 1.35 3.89 1.94
C GLN A 72 0.49 4.11 0.69
N SER A 73 -0.70 4.68 0.86
CA SER A 73 -1.58 5.05 -0.24
C SER A 73 -1.05 6.22 -1.07
N CYS A 74 -0.42 7.21 -0.41
CA CYS A 74 0.30 8.29 -1.08
C CYS A 74 1.46 7.73 -1.92
N ALA A 75 2.23 6.78 -1.38
CA ALA A 75 3.37 6.18 -2.08
C ALA A 75 2.96 5.46 -3.38
N VAL A 76 1.85 4.73 -3.36
CA VAL A 76 1.37 3.97 -4.53
C VAL A 76 0.54 4.82 -5.51
N GLN A 77 0.16 6.05 -5.16
CA GLN A 77 -0.72 6.90 -5.98
C GLN A 77 -0.15 7.15 -7.39
N CYS A 78 1.17 7.35 -7.51
CA CYS A 78 1.84 7.58 -8.78
C CYS A 78 1.77 6.36 -9.74
N HIS A 79 1.51 5.17 -9.22
CA HIS A 79 1.40 3.93 -9.99
C HIS A 79 -0.04 3.59 -10.40
N VAL A 80 -1.04 4.24 -9.79
CA VAL A 80 -2.47 3.99 -10.04
C VAL A 80 -2.82 4.21 -11.51
N GLY A 81 -2.35 5.29 -12.13
CA GLY A 81 -2.61 5.57 -13.54
C GLY A 81 -2.11 4.46 -14.48
N ARG A 82 -0.89 3.98 -14.24
CA ARG A 82 -0.29 2.86 -14.97
C ARG A 82 -1.07 1.56 -14.75
N ALA A 83 -1.48 1.27 -13.52
CA ALA A 83 -2.28 0.11 -13.18
C ALA A 83 -3.66 0.13 -13.88
N ARG A 84 -4.36 1.27 -13.86
CA ARG A 84 -5.66 1.45 -14.51
C ARG A 84 -5.58 1.26 -16.02
N ARG A 85 -4.57 1.87 -16.66
CA ARG A 85 -4.29 1.66 -18.09
C ARG A 85 -4.03 0.18 -18.40
N GLY A 86 -3.14 -0.46 -17.66
CA GLY A 86 -2.83 -1.88 -17.88
C GLY A 86 -4.05 -2.80 -17.68
N ALA A 87 -4.94 -2.47 -16.74
CA ALA A 87 -6.19 -3.18 -16.55
C ALA A 87 -7.14 -2.98 -17.75
N LEU A 88 -7.25 -1.75 -18.26
CA LEU A 88 -8.09 -1.43 -19.41
C LEU A 88 -7.62 -2.13 -20.69
N ALA A 89 -6.30 -2.18 -20.93
CA ALA A 89 -5.72 -2.94 -22.04
C ALA A 89 -6.09 -4.43 -21.98
N ARG A 90 -6.06 -5.03 -20.79
CA ARG A 90 -6.43 -6.44 -20.57
C ARG A 90 -7.92 -6.66 -20.78
N LEU A 91 -8.78 -5.78 -20.25
CA LEU A 91 -10.22 -5.83 -20.49
C LEU A 91 -10.54 -5.70 -21.98
N ALA A 92 -9.89 -4.76 -22.67
CA ALA A 92 -10.02 -4.60 -24.11
C ALA A 92 -9.60 -5.87 -24.84
N ARG A 93 -8.48 -6.49 -24.49
CA ARG A 93 -8.04 -7.75 -25.12
C ARG A 93 -9.03 -8.90 -24.87
N ALA A 94 -9.57 -9.00 -23.66
CA ALA A 94 -10.44 -10.10 -23.25
C ALA A 94 -11.88 -9.98 -23.77
N LEU A 95 -12.42 -8.76 -23.84
CA LEU A 95 -13.84 -8.51 -24.09
C LEU A 95 -14.12 -7.94 -25.49
N SER A 96 -13.10 -7.47 -26.22
CA SER A 96 -13.32 -6.87 -27.53
C SER A 96 -13.72 -7.91 -28.57
N THR A 97 -15.00 -7.91 -28.91
CA THR A 97 -15.57 -8.73 -29.99
C THR A 97 -15.93 -7.86 -31.18
N SER A 98 -16.23 -8.50 -32.33
CA SER A 98 -16.72 -7.79 -33.52
C SER A 98 -18.11 -7.19 -33.33
N LYS A 99 -18.95 -7.81 -32.49
CA LYS A 99 -20.30 -7.33 -32.16
C LYS A 99 -20.32 -6.25 -31.08
N GLY A 100 -19.21 -6.10 -30.35
CA GLY A 100 -19.12 -5.22 -29.17
C GLY A 100 -19.69 -5.90 -27.93
N GLN A 101 -18.95 -5.84 -26.83
CA GLN A 101 -19.43 -6.26 -25.52
C GLN A 101 -19.58 -5.05 -24.61
N THR A 102 -20.74 -4.88 -23.99
CA THR A 102 -20.98 -3.75 -23.09
C THR A 102 -20.67 -4.11 -21.63
N LEU A 103 -20.08 -3.17 -20.91
CA LEU A 103 -19.89 -3.26 -19.46
C LEU A 103 -20.45 -2.01 -18.76
N PRO A 104 -21.15 -2.17 -17.63
CA PRO A 104 -21.56 -1.04 -16.82
C PRO A 104 -20.36 -0.24 -16.32
N LEU A 105 -20.42 1.09 -16.38
CA LEU A 105 -19.39 1.96 -15.82
C LEU A 105 -19.27 1.80 -14.30
N GLY A 106 -20.37 1.49 -13.61
CA GLY A 106 -20.34 1.16 -12.18
C GLY A 106 -19.44 -0.05 -11.86
N PHE A 107 -19.40 -1.04 -12.75
CA PHE A 107 -18.46 -2.16 -12.63
C PHE A 107 -17.01 -1.68 -12.77
N MET A 108 -16.73 -0.78 -13.71
CA MET A 108 -15.38 -0.21 -13.86
C MET A 108 -14.95 0.62 -12.66
N VAL A 109 -15.86 1.43 -12.11
CA VAL A 109 -15.64 2.21 -10.89
C VAL A 109 -15.23 1.29 -9.74
N HIS A 110 -15.95 0.19 -9.56
CA HIS A 110 -15.63 -0.77 -8.53
C HIS A 110 -14.35 -1.57 -8.83
N LEU A 111 -14.11 -1.99 -10.07
CA LEU A 111 -12.94 -2.79 -10.42
C LEU A 111 -11.63 -1.98 -10.30
N LEU A 112 -11.65 -0.72 -10.75
CA LEU A 112 -10.47 0.14 -10.90
C LEU A 112 -10.32 1.21 -9.80
N ALA A 113 -11.18 1.15 -8.78
CA ALA A 113 -11.22 2.10 -7.67
C ALA A 113 -11.24 3.55 -8.14
N LEU A 114 -12.14 3.87 -9.07
CA LEU A 114 -12.35 5.23 -9.58
C LEU A 114 -13.28 5.98 -8.63
N ASP A 115 -13.12 7.30 -8.54
CA ASP A 115 -13.88 8.18 -7.66
C ASP A 115 -15.35 8.33 -8.09
N GLY A 116 -15.68 7.98 -9.34
CA GLY A 116 -17.06 7.95 -9.81
C GLY A 116 -17.25 7.59 -11.27
N PRO A 117 -18.51 7.54 -11.75
CA PRO A 117 -18.84 7.14 -13.11
C PRO A 117 -18.33 8.15 -14.15
N LYS A 118 -18.18 9.43 -13.78
CA LYS A 118 -17.58 10.45 -14.65
C LYS A 118 -16.12 10.12 -14.97
N GLU A 119 -15.31 9.83 -13.94
CA GLU A 119 -13.90 9.44 -14.14
C GLU A 119 -13.80 8.14 -14.96
N ALA A 120 -14.72 7.20 -14.78
CA ALA A 120 -14.78 5.99 -15.61
C ALA A 120 -15.05 6.29 -17.09
N ARG A 121 -15.97 7.22 -17.40
CA ARG A 121 -16.22 7.67 -18.78
C ARG A 121 -14.99 8.32 -19.38
N ASP A 122 -14.42 9.28 -18.66
CA ASP A 122 -13.25 10.04 -19.11
C ASP A 122 -12.08 9.09 -19.40
N LEU A 123 -11.85 8.11 -18.51
CA LEU A 123 -10.83 7.07 -18.70
C LEU A 123 -11.08 6.21 -19.95
N CYS A 124 -12.32 5.76 -20.18
CA CYS A 124 -12.66 4.93 -21.35
C CYS A 124 -12.50 5.71 -22.65
N GLN A 125 -13.03 6.93 -22.69
CA GLN A 125 -12.99 7.79 -23.86
C GLN A 125 -11.55 8.19 -24.22
N ALA A 126 -10.70 8.47 -23.22
CA ALA A 126 -9.29 8.73 -23.43
C ALA A 126 -8.54 7.56 -24.11
N HIS A 127 -9.05 6.33 -24.00
CA HIS A 127 -8.49 5.13 -24.63
C HIS A 127 -9.31 4.66 -25.84
N GLY A 128 -10.11 5.55 -26.44
CA GLY A 128 -10.85 5.27 -27.69
C GLY A 128 -12.04 4.31 -27.53
N LEU A 129 -12.42 3.95 -26.31
CA LEU A 129 -13.54 3.04 -26.08
C LEU A 129 -14.88 3.80 -26.22
N PRO A 130 -15.77 3.37 -27.14
CA PRO A 130 -17.07 3.99 -27.29
C PRO A 130 -17.97 3.72 -26.08
N LEU A 131 -18.90 4.65 -25.83
CA LEU A 131 -19.92 4.51 -24.79
C LEU A 131 -21.26 4.10 -25.41
N ASP A 132 -22.03 3.32 -24.67
CA ASP A 132 -23.43 3.01 -24.96
C ASP A 132 -24.31 3.73 -23.92
N GLY A 133 -24.89 4.85 -24.34
CA GLY A 133 -25.59 5.77 -23.45
C GLY A 133 -24.67 6.42 -22.40
N GLN A 134 -25.21 6.68 -21.21
CA GLN A 134 -24.51 7.38 -20.13
C GLN A 134 -23.81 6.44 -19.13
N GLU A 135 -24.15 5.15 -19.13
CA GLU A 135 -23.82 4.23 -18.03
C GLU A 135 -23.02 3.00 -18.46
N ARG A 136 -22.72 2.84 -19.75
CA ARG A 136 -22.04 1.64 -20.26
C ARG A 136 -20.90 2.01 -21.22
N VAL A 137 -19.82 1.25 -21.14
CA VAL A 137 -18.72 1.26 -22.12
C VAL A 137 -18.86 0.06 -23.05
N VAL A 138 -18.44 0.21 -24.31
CA VAL A 138 -18.48 -0.84 -25.31
C VAL A 138 -17.05 -1.24 -25.69
N PHE A 139 -16.73 -2.52 -25.52
CA PHE A 139 -15.49 -3.12 -25.95
C PHE A 139 -15.64 -3.67 -27.37
N LEU A 140 -15.18 -2.87 -28.32
CA LEU A 140 -15.16 -3.21 -29.76
C LEU A 140 -13.75 -3.50 -30.23
N ARG A 141 -13.61 -4.54 -31.06
CA ARG A 141 -12.32 -4.93 -31.63
C ARG A 141 -11.70 -3.78 -32.43
N GLY A 142 -10.46 -3.45 -32.11
CA GLY A 142 -9.68 -2.41 -32.80
C GLY A 142 -9.98 -0.96 -32.38
N ARG A 143 -10.82 -0.73 -31.37
CA ARG A 143 -11.14 0.63 -30.89
C ARG A 143 -10.26 1.12 -29.74
N TYR A 144 -9.68 0.21 -28.97
CA TYR A 144 -8.81 0.57 -27.85
C TYR A 144 -7.50 1.18 -28.33
N THR A 145 -7.15 2.37 -27.81
CA THR A 145 -5.89 3.07 -28.07
C THR A 145 -5.10 3.23 -26.78
N GLU A 146 -3.78 3.03 -26.85
CA GLU A 146 -2.87 3.23 -25.71
C GLU A 146 -2.32 4.66 -25.65
N GLU A 147 -3.15 5.66 -25.93
CA GLU A 147 -2.72 7.06 -25.92
C GLU A 147 -2.74 7.66 -24.51
N GLY A 148 -1.63 8.30 -24.11
CA GLY A 148 -1.54 9.17 -22.94
C GLY A 148 -1.70 8.47 -21.58
N LEU A 149 -0.87 8.82 -20.58
CA LEU A 149 -1.14 8.34 -19.22
C LEU A 149 -2.48 8.97 -18.82
N PRO A 150 -3.52 8.17 -18.50
CA PRO A 150 -4.75 8.79 -18.04
C PRO A 150 -4.40 9.70 -16.88
N PRO A 151 -5.01 10.90 -16.78
CA PRO A 151 -4.84 11.71 -15.60
C PRO A 151 -5.14 10.80 -14.42
N ALA A 152 -4.17 10.64 -13.52
CA ALA A 152 -4.47 10.05 -12.23
C ALA A 152 -5.53 10.98 -11.66
N GLY A 153 -6.78 10.54 -11.65
CA GLY A 153 -7.85 11.34 -11.05
C GLY A 153 -7.49 11.64 -9.60
N THR A 154 -8.38 12.33 -8.91
CA THR A 154 -8.14 12.75 -7.53
C THR A 154 -7.82 11.60 -6.55
N CYS A 155 -8.08 10.34 -6.94
CA CYS A 155 -7.80 9.15 -6.13
C CYS A 155 -8.37 9.28 -4.72
N GLN A 156 -9.54 9.91 -4.58
CA GLN A 156 -10.18 10.15 -3.28
C GLN A 156 -10.44 8.83 -2.57
N ILE A 157 -10.95 7.81 -3.28
CA ILE A 157 -11.21 6.49 -2.69
C ILE A 157 -9.93 5.82 -2.19
N LEU A 158 -8.80 6.04 -2.87
CA LEU A 158 -7.53 5.39 -2.54
C LEU A 158 -6.70 6.18 -1.54
N VAL A 159 -6.79 7.51 -1.52
CA VAL A 159 -5.90 8.40 -0.76
C VAL A 159 -6.71 9.42 0.03
N GLY A 160 -7.42 10.33 -0.66
CA GLY A 160 -7.98 11.54 -0.03
C GLY A 160 -8.96 11.25 1.11
N ASN A 161 -9.87 10.28 0.94
CA ASN A 161 -10.84 9.89 1.97
C ASN A 161 -10.18 9.29 3.22
N LYS A 162 -8.94 8.81 3.13
CA LYS A 162 -8.23 8.18 4.25
C LYS A 162 -7.66 9.20 5.24
N LEU A 163 -7.51 10.46 4.83
CA LEU A 163 -7.06 11.52 5.73
C LEU A 163 -8.14 11.84 6.79
N GLY A 164 -9.42 11.69 6.44
CA GLY A 164 -10.54 11.77 7.39
C GLY A 164 -10.61 13.08 8.19
N GLY A 165 -10.07 14.18 7.66
CA GLY A 165 -9.99 15.47 8.35
C GLY A 165 -8.87 15.58 9.39
N ARG A 166 -7.99 14.58 9.53
CA ARG A 166 -6.79 14.66 10.37
C ARG A 166 -5.70 15.48 9.70
N THR A 167 -4.83 16.09 10.50
CA THR A 167 -3.64 16.75 9.94
C THR A 167 -2.61 15.72 9.52
N LEU A 168 -1.68 16.10 8.64
CA LEU A 168 -0.57 15.23 8.25
C LEU A 168 0.27 14.84 9.48
N GLU A 169 0.42 15.78 10.42
CA GLU A 169 1.12 15.58 11.70
C GLU A 169 0.47 14.46 12.50
N ASP A 170 -0.85 14.47 12.68
CA ASP A 170 -1.57 13.41 13.40
C ASP A 170 -1.37 12.03 12.77
N VAL A 171 -1.30 11.97 11.44
CA VAL A 171 -1.11 10.70 10.71
C VAL A 171 0.31 10.18 10.90
N VAL A 172 1.32 11.06 10.80
CA VAL A 172 2.73 10.69 11.02
C VAL A 172 2.93 10.26 12.47
N MET A 173 2.41 11.02 13.44
CA MET A 173 2.52 10.71 14.86
C MET A 173 1.78 9.42 15.23
N ALA A 174 0.62 9.14 14.64
CA ALA A 174 -0.09 7.89 14.86
C ALA A 174 0.65 6.68 14.26
N GLU A 175 1.35 6.86 13.15
CA GLU A 175 2.23 5.83 12.61
C GLU A 175 3.42 5.59 13.55
N GLU A 176 4.03 6.66 14.09
CA GLU A 176 5.09 6.56 15.10
C GLU A 176 4.62 5.87 16.40
N LEU A 177 3.41 6.14 16.87
CA LEU A 177 2.84 5.49 18.04
C LEU A 177 2.56 3.99 17.81
N ARG A 178 2.17 3.60 16.59
CA ARG A 178 2.07 2.17 16.21
C ARG A 178 3.43 1.48 16.14
N ARG A 179 4.50 2.21 15.86
CA ARG A 179 5.88 1.70 16.00
C ARG A 179 6.23 1.49 17.46
N ALA A 180 5.81 2.40 18.34
CA ALA A 180 6.08 2.33 19.77
C ALA A 180 5.26 1.23 20.49
N GLY A 181 4.02 0.99 20.07
CA GLY A 181 3.14 -0.07 20.61
C GLY A 181 3.49 -1.51 20.18
N GLY A 182 4.56 -1.68 19.38
CA GLY A 182 5.14 -2.99 19.04
C GLY A 182 6.25 -3.45 20.00
N VAL A 183 6.58 -2.65 21.03
CA VAL A 183 7.29 -3.15 22.19
C VAL A 183 6.22 -3.74 23.10
N GLY A 184 6.00 -5.05 22.97
CA GLY A 184 5.17 -5.77 23.91
C GLY A 184 5.61 -5.44 25.33
N GLU A 185 4.61 -5.27 26.19
CA GLU A 185 4.73 -5.57 27.60
C GLU A 185 5.29 -6.99 27.74
N GLU A 186 6.60 -7.11 27.73
CA GLU A 186 7.28 -8.21 28.37
C GLU A 186 7.90 -7.58 29.62
N GLU A 187 7.13 -7.56 30.71
CA GLU A 187 7.74 -7.59 32.04
C GLU A 187 8.76 -8.75 32.00
N PRO A 188 10.06 -8.46 32.03
CA PRO A 188 11.01 -9.55 32.06
C PRO A 188 10.87 -10.20 33.43
N LYS A 189 10.67 -11.53 33.41
CA LYS A 189 10.97 -12.44 34.52
C LYS A 189 12.43 -12.26 34.96
N LEU A 190 12.77 -11.14 35.58
CA LEU A 190 14.12 -10.83 36.08
C LEU A 190 14.41 -11.63 37.34
N ASP A 191 13.38 -12.05 38.05
CA ASP A 191 13.45 -12.86 39.27
C ASP A 191 13.90 -14.31 38.99
N HIS A 192 13.64 -14.84 37.79
CA HIS A 192 14.11 -16.19 37.41
C HIS A 192 15.54 -16.19 36.84
N ALA A 193 15.93 -15.14 36.11
CA ALA A 193 17.29 -15.01 35.56
C ALA A 193 18.33 -14.63 36.63
N LEU A 194 17.95 -13.84 37.64
CA LEU A 194 18.87 -13.41 38.69
C LEU A 194 19.18 -14.49 39.74
N SER A 195 18.32 -15.50 39.88
CA SER A 195 18.62 -16.70 40.70
C SER A 195 19.70 -17.59 40.07
N THR A 196 19.90 -17.53 38.75
CA THR A 196 20.84 -18.40 38.03
C THR A 196 22.29 -17.87 38.06
N LEU A 197 22.48 -16.59 38.41
CA LEU A 197 23.79 -15.93 38.38
C LEU A 197 24.34 -15.50 39.75
N GLY A 198 23.64 -15.76 40.85
CA GLY A 198 24.21 -15.62 42.21
C GLY A 198 24.73 -14.22 42.55
N LEU A 199 24.16 -13.16 41.98
CA LEU A 199 24.54 -11.78 42.26
C LEU A 199 23.44 -11.09 43.08
N SER A 200 23.72 -10.89 44.36
CA SER A 200 22.90 -10.07 45.27
C SER A 200 23.42 -8.64 45.25
N PHE A 201 22.57 -7.66 44.91
CA PHE A 201 22.86 -6.24 45.14
C PHE A 201 21.68 -5.52 45.81
N PRO A 202 21.93 -4.54 46.71
CA PRO A 202 20.95 -4.02 47.67
C PRO A 202 19.94 -3.05 47.04
N ALA A 203 18.75 -2.97 47.65
CA ALA A 203 17.54 -2.34 47.12
C ALA A 203 17.53 -0.79 47.08
N ASP A 204 18.64 -0.11 47.37
CA ASP A 204 18.58 1.29 47.82
C ASP A 204 18.85 2.33 46.73
N HIS A 205 19.06 1.93 45.47
CA HIS A 205 19.52 2.85 44.41
C HIS A 205 18.51 3.14 43.28
N TRP A 206 17.27 2.65 43.40
CA TRP A 206 16.21 2.92 42.41
C TRP A 206 15.46 4.24 42.65
N GLY A 207 15.59 4.84 43.84
CA GLY A 207 14.86 6.06 44.22
C GLY A 207 15.27 7.34 43.48
N TRP A 208 16.49 7.37 42.91
CA TRP A 208 17.01 8.56 42.21
C TRP A 208 16.52 8.66 40.76
N LEU A 209 16.27 7.53 40.11
CA LEU A 209 15.86 7.48 38.69
C LEU A 209 14.39 7.86 38.47
N TRP A 210 13.51 7.66 39.46
CA TRP A 210 12.09 8.01 39.33
C TRP A 210 11.77 9.49 39.56
N ARG A 211 12.61 10.22 40.32
CA ARG A 211 12.37 11.65 40.64
C ARG A 211 12.77 12.62 39.54
N SER A 212 13.44 12.16 38.48
CA SER A 212 13.92 13.00 37.39
C SER A 212 13.04 12.97 36.13
N LEU A 213 11.88 12.31 36.20
CA LEU A 213 10.90 12.16 35.11
C LEU A 213 9.47 12.50 35.58
N SER A 214 9.32 13.50 36.46
CA SER A 214 8.04 14.13 36.82
C SER A 214 8.11 15.63 36.59
#